data_AF-A0A2V5J084-F1
#
_entry.id   AF-A0A2V5J084-F1
#
_cell.length_a   1.000
_cell.length_b   1.000
_cell.length_c   1.000
_cell.angle_alpha   90.00
_cell.angle_beta   90.00
_cell.angle_gamma   90.00
#
_symmetry.space_group_name_H-M   'P 1'
#
loop_
_entity.id
_entity.type
_entity.pdbx_description
1 polymer ?
#
loop_
_entity_poly.entity_id
_entity_poly.type
_entity_poly.pdbx_seq_one_letter_code
_entity_poly.pdbx_strand_id
1 'polypeptide(L)'
;MQAAGTPLFGMLDDVPYAIVENNPAQTPAEARIHTLLLQEAHVPRDRWVAFAKRVLQAFWSQEPQDHRRRGALVIYEDRVRFFRETCWGTHEAVEFVFDNELEWYSGTPYAHVMRGFHMALTL
;
A
#
# COMPACT_ATOMS: atom_id res chain seq x y z
N MET A 1 -0.49 13.05 5.90
CA MET A 1 -0.80 13.01 4.45
C MET A 1 -2.29 13.13 4.29
N GLN A 2 -2.77 14.03 3.44
CA GLN A 2 -4.17 14.01 3.04
C GLN A 2 -4.31 12.96 1.93
N ALA A 3 -4.93 11.83 2.25
CA ALA A 3 -5.50 10.98 1.21
C ALA A 3 -6.57 11.82 0.47
N ALA A 4 -6.50 11.87 -0.86
CA ALA A 4 -7.41 12.70 -1.65
C ALA A 4 -8.55 11.88 -2.28
N GLY A 5 -8.42 10.57 -2.35
CA GLY A 5 -9.45 9.69 -2.90
C GLY A 5 -10.58 9.41 -1.90
N THR A 6 -11.78 9.14 -2.43
CA THR A 6 -12.83 8.47 -1.66
C THR A 6 -12.33 7.08 -1.27
N PRO A 7 -12.38 6.68 0.01
CA PRO A 7 -12.07 5.31 0.41
C PRO A 7 -12.95 4.32 -0.34
N LEU A 8 -12.33 3.32 -0.95
CA LEU A 8 -13.00 2.16 -1.52
C LEU A 8 -13.02 1.07 -0.46
N PHE A 9 -14.23 0.64 -0.09
CA PHE A 9 -14.43 -0.45 0.85
C PHE A 9 -14.60 -1.75 0.06
N GLY A 10 -13.92 -2.79 0.50
CA GLY A 10 -13.97 -4.10 -0.13
C GLY A 10 -13.96 -5.23 0.89
N MET A 11 -14.15 -6.45 0.38
CA MET A 11 -14.01 -7.68 1.15
C MET A 11 -13.13 -8.66 0.39
N LEU A 12 -12.29 -9.40 1.11
CA LEU A 12 -11.54 -10.53 0.59
C LEU A 12 -11.63 -11.66 1.61
N ASP A 13 -12.10 -12.83 1.20
CA ASP A 13 -12.38 -13.97 2.10
C ASP A 13 -13.22 -13.57 3.33
N ASP A 14 -14.29 -12.81 3.13
CA ASP A 14 -15.17 -12.28 4.19
C ASP A 14 -14.49 -11.32 5.20
N VAL A 15 -13.26 -10.88 4.92
CA VAL A 15 -12.54 -9.89 5.72
C VAL A 15 -12.67 -8.50 5.07
N PRO A 16 -13.19 -7.49 5.80
CA PRO A 16 -13.31 -6.13 5.27
C PRO A 16 -11.96 -5.42 5.19
N TYR A 17 -11.79 -4.59 4.17
CA TYR A 17 -10.66 -3.68 4.03
C TYR A 17 -11.11 -2.33 3.44
N ALA A 18 -10.29 -1.30 3.65
CA ALA A 18 -10.46 -0.01 2.99
C ALA A 18 -9.17 0.38 2.27
N ILE A 19 -9.28 0.79 1.00
CA ILE A 19 -8.16 1.26 0.20
C ILE A 19 -8.46 2.66 -0.35
N VAL A 20 -7.48 3.55 -0.28
CA VAL A 20 -7.62 4.93 -0.77
C VAL A 20 -6.42 5.30 -1.64
N GLU A 21 -6.67 5.93 -2.77
CA GLU A 21 -5.58 6.50 -3.58
C GLU A 21 -5.03 7.76 -2.90
N ASN A 22 -3.70 7.81 -2.78
CA ASN A 22 -3.01 8.97 -2.24
C ASN A 22 -3.14 10.16 -3.20
N ASN A 23 -3.05 11.38 -2.67
CA ASN A 23 -3.19 12.58 -3.48
C ASN A 23 -2.17 12.59 -4.64
N PRO A 24 -2.61 12.59 -5.92
CA PRO A 24 -1.71 12.62 -7.07
C PRO A 24 -0.79 13.84 -7.07
N ALA A 25 -1.20 14.98 -6.48
CA ALA A 25 -0.36 16.17 -6.35
C ALA A 25 0.81 15.99 -5.36
N GLN A 26 0.79 14.90 -4.58
CA GLN A 26 1.82 14.57 -3.58
C GLN A 26 2.60 13.30 -3.96
N THR A 27 2.31 12.68 -5.10
CA THR A 27 2.97 11.46 -5.58
C THR A 27 3.66 11.71 -6.93
N PRO A 28 4.71 10.96 -7.29
CA PRO A 28 5.31 11.02 -8.64
C PRO A 28 4.26 10.72 -9.72
N ALA A 29 4.39 11.35 -10.90
CA ALA A 29 3.41 11.19 -11.99
C ALA A 29 3.42 9.77 -12.58
N GLU A 30 4.59 9.13 -12.55
CA GLU A 30 4.88 7.78 -12.99
C GLU A 30 4.46 6.70 -11.97
N ALA A 31 3.93 7.10 -10.80
CA ALA A 31 3.55 6.19 -9.74
C ALA A 31 2.08 6.36 -9.34
N ARG A 32 1.44 5.24 -8.97
CA ARG A 32 0.12 5.23 -8.35
C ARG A 32 0.22 4.59 -6.98
N ILE A 33 -0.03 5.37 -5.95
CA ILE A 33 0.19 4.95 -4.57
C ILE A 33 -1.12 4.92 -3.82
N HIS A 34 -1.38 3.81 -3.15
CA HIS A 34 -2.57 3.61 -2.34
C HIS A 34 -2.22 3.54 -0.86
N THR A 35 -3.20 3.77 -0.01
CA THR A 35 -3.15 3.42 1.41
C THR A 35 -4.21 2.36 1.67
N LEU A 36 -3.79 1.17 2.11
CA LEU A 36 -4.63 0.08 2.55
C LEU A 36 -4.71 0.10 4.08
N LEU A 37 -5.93 0.10 4.62
CA LEU A 37 -6.20 0.07 6.04
C LEU A 37 -6.72 -1.32 6.43
N LEU A 38 -6.06 -1.93 7.41
CA LEU A 38 -6.40 -3.21 8.02
C LEU A 38 -6.58 -3.04 9.53
N GLN A 39 -7.48 -3.84 10.11
CA GLN A 39 -7.79 -3.81 11.53
C GLN A 39 -7.55 -5.18 12.16
N GLU A 40 -6.99 -5.19 13.37
CA GLU A 40 -6.69 -6.42 14.11
C GLU A 40 -7.95 -7.24 14.42
N ALA A 41 -9.08 -6.56 14.61
CA ALA A 41 -10.39 -7.19 14.80
C ALA A 41 -10.79 -8.13 13.65
N HIS A 42 -10.24 -7.93 12.46
CA HIS A 42 -10.57 -8.70 11.25
C HIS A 42 -9.41 -9.56 10.74
N VAL A 43 -8.17 -9.17 11.04
CA VAL A 43 -6.98 -9.86 10.56
C VAL A 43 -6.00 -10.05 11.71
N PRO A 44 -5.71 -11.29 12.11
CA PRO A 44 -4.71 -11.56 13.16
C PRO A 44 -3.33 -10.99 12.81
N ARG A 45 -2.62 -10.53 13.85
CA ARG A 45 -1.31 -9.89 13.72
C ARG A 45 -0.24 -10.75 13.03
N ASP A 46 -0.31 -12.06 13.12
CA ASP A 46 0.62 -12.98 12.44
C ASP A 46 0.31 -13.14 10.94
N ARG A 47 -0.84 -12.64 10.47
CA ARG A 47 -1.36 -12.90 9.11
C ARG A 47 -1.55 -11.65 8.25
N TRP A 48 -1.53 -10.45 8.83
CA TRP A 48 -1.90 -9.23 8.12
C TRP A 48 -1.02 -8.92 6.90
N VAL A 49 0.26 -9.31 6.93
CA VAL A 49 1.19 -9.14 5.81
C VAL A 49 0.76 -9.97 4.59
N ALA A 50 0.48 -11.26 4.82
CA ALA A 50 0.04 -12.15 3.76
C ALA A 50 -1.34 -11.73 3.23
N PHE A 51 -2.23 -11.29 4.12
CA PHE A 51 -3.53 -10.75 3.73
C PHE A 51 -3.39 -9.48 2.88
N ALA A 52 -2.53 -8.54 3.27
CA ALA A 52 -2.26 -7.32 2.53
C ALA A 52 -1.77 -7.61 1.11
N LYS A 53 -0.83 -8.55 0.93
CA LYS A 53 -0.36 -8.96 -0.41
C LYS A 53 -1.50 -9.43 -1.29
N ARG A 54 -2.41 -10.26 -0.75
CA ARG A 54 -3.55 -10.80 -1.49
C ARG A 54 -4.56 -9.73 -1.85
N VAL A 55 -4.86 -8.81 -0.93
CA VAL A 55 -5.74 -7.65 -1.20
C VAL A 55 -5.16 -6.78 -2.30
N LEU A 56 -3.87 -6.40 -2.19
CA LEU A 56 -3.21 -5.56 -3.18
C LEU A 56 -3.15 -6.22 -4.56
N GLN A 57 -2.81 -7.52 -4.61
CA GLN A 57 -2.80 -8.27 -5.86
C GLN A 57 -4.19 -8.34 -6.50
N ALA A 58 -5.22 -8.66 -5.73
CA ALA A 58 -6.61 -8.71 -6.22
C ALA A 58 -7.08 -7.34 -6.71
N PHE A 59 -6.78 -6.28 -5.95
CA PHE A 59 -7.14 -4.91 -6.29
C PHE A 59 -6.43 -4.43 -7.56
N TRP A 60 -5.12 -4.60 -7.64
CA TRP A 60 -4.34 -4.22 -8.81
C TRP A 60 -4.71 -5.02 -10.06
N SER A 61 -5.10 -6.29 -9.92
CA SER A 61 -5.56 -7.09 -11.07
C SER A 61 -6.86 -6.58 -11.71
N GLN A 62 -7.64 -5.74 -11.00
CA GLN A 62 -8.88 -5.15 -11.52
C GLN A 62 -8.66 -3.77 -12.13
N GLU A 63 -7.60 -3.08 -11.73
CA GLU A 63 -7.29 -1.74 -12.20
C GLU A 63 -6.69 -1.77 -13.62
N PRO A 64 -7.08 -0.85 -14.53
CA PRO A 64 -6.55 -0.79 -15.89
C PRO A 64 -5.02 -0.77 -15.89
N GLN A 65 -4.39 -1.59 -16.74
CA GLN A 65 -2.95 -1.51 -16.93
C GLN A 65 -2.60 -0.16 -17.52
N ASP A 66 -2.13 0.75 -16.67
CA ASP A 66 -1.45 1.96 -17.07
C ASP A 66 0.06 1.76 -16.91
N HIS A 67 0.85 2.62 -17.55
CA HIS A 67 2.31 2.57 -17.47
C HIS A 67 2.85 3.06 -16.11
N ARG A 68 1.99 3.22 -15.10
CA ARG A 68 2.38 3.73 -13.78
C ARG A 68 2.78 2.59 -12.88
N ARG A 69 3.89 2.76 -12.16
CA ARG A 69 4.33 1.82 -11.14
C ARG A 69 3.38 1.89 -9.95
N ARG A 70 2.99 0.73 -9.42
CA ARG A 70 2.01 0.66 -8.33
C ARG A 70 2.67 0.42 -6.99
N GLY A 71 2.20 1.16 -6.00
CA GLY A 71 2.66 1.09 -4.63
C GLY A 71 1.50 1.14 -3.64
N ALA A 72 1.74 0.63 -2.45
CA ALA A 72 0.80 0.75 -1.34
C ALA A 72 1.53 0.93 0.00
N LEU A 73 1.01 1.86 0.78
CA LEU A 73 1.19 1.94 2.22
C LEU A 73 0.14 1.02 2.85
N VAL A 74 0.53 0.07 3.67
CA VAL A 74 -0.41 -0.76 4.41
C VAL A 74 -0.31 -0.42 5.88
N ILE A 75 -1.41 0.10 6.43
CA ILE A 75 -1.54 0.45 7.83
C ILE A 75 -2.35 -0.64 8.53
N TYR A 76 -1.76 -1.24 9.54
CA TYR A 76 -2.37 -2.22 10.43
C TYR A 76 -2.26 -1.67 11.85
N GLU A 77 -3.36 -1.13 12.39
CA GLU A 77 -3.36 -0.41 13.68
C GLU A 77 -2.30 0.71 13.73
N ASP A 78 -1.23 0.49 14.51
CA ASP A 78 -0.09 1.38 14.63
C ASP A 78 1.08 1.00 13.71
N ARG A 79 1.01 -0.10 12.97
CA ARG A 79 2.09 -0.63 12.13
C ARG A 79 1.89 -0.22 10.69
N VAL A 80 3.01 0.02 10.03
CA VAL A 80 3.03 0.39 8.61
C VAL A 80 4.07 -0.41 7.88
N ARG A 81 3.70 -0.91 6.70
CA ARG A 81 4.60 -1.56 5.74
C ARG A 81 4.36 -1.02 4.34
N PHE A 82 5.41 -1.05 3.52
CA PHE A 82 5.32 -0.69 2.11
C PHE A 82 5.28 -1.92 1.22
N PHE A 83 4.46 -1.82 0.19
CA PHE A 83 4.37 -2.81 -0.87
C PHE A 83 4.48 -2.14 -2.22
N ARG A 84 5.12 -2.81 -3.17
CA ARG A 84 5.15 -2.39 -4.57
C ARG A 84 4.81 -3.57 -5.47
N GLU A 85 4.38 -3.26 -6.67
CA GLU A 85 4.28 -4.25 -7.74
C GLU A 85 5.69 -4.68 -8.21
N THR A 86 5.95 -5.99 -8.33
CA THR A 86 7.28 -6.51 -8.69
C THR A 86 7.75 -6.07 -10.06
N CYS A 87 6.86 -6.19 -11.04
CA CYS A 87 7.07 -5.74 -12.39
C CYS A 87 5.72 -5.45 -13.04
N TRP A 88 5.78 -4.68 -14.13
CA TRP A 88 4.58 -4.23 -14.80
C TRP A 88 3.75 -5.42 -15.30
N GLY A 89 2.49 -5.48 -14.88
CA GLY A 89 1.51 -6.45 -15.38
C GLY A 89 1.49 -7.81 -14.67
N THR A 90 2.36 -8.06 -13.68
CA THR A 90 2.25 -9.27 -12.84
C THR A 90 1.30 -9.10 -11.67
N HIS A 91 1.04 -7.85 -11.26
CA HIS A 91 0.19 -7.51 -10.12
C HIS A 91 0.64 -8.14 -8.79
N GLU A 92 1.87 -8.67 -8.74
CA GLU A 92 2.42 -9.29 -7.54
C GLU A 92 2.90 -8.21 -6.57
N ALA A 93 2.34 -8.23 -5.35
CA ALA A 93 2.71 -7.32 -4.29
C ALA A 93 3.89 -7.86 -3.47
N VAL A 94 5.02 -7.15 -3.50
CA VAL A 94 6.20 -7.43 -2.67
C VAL A 94 6.44 -6.37 -1.63
N GLU A 95 6.89 -6.81 -0.45
CA GLU A 95 7.31 -5.93 0.62
C GLU A 95 8.53 -5.11 0.19
N PHE A 96 8.51 -3.82 0.47
CA PHE A 96 9.62 -2.91 0.19
C PHE A 96 10.33 -2.57 1.51
N VAL A 97 11.64 -2.80 1.53
CA VAL A 97 12.52 -2.47 2.65
C VAL A 97 13.20 -1.13 2.37
N PHE A 98 13.05 -0.18 3.28
CA PHE A 98 13.72 1.12 3.20
C PHE A 98 14.57 1.32 4.44
N ASP A 99 15.84 1.71 4.26
CA ASP A 99 16.77 1.94 5.38
C ASP A 99 16.90 0.75 6.35
N ASN A 100 16.92 -0.48 5.81
CA ASN A 100 16.90 -1.74 6.57
C ASN A 100 15.66 -1.96 7.46
N GLU A 101 14.68 -1.07 7.38
CA GLU A 101 13.42 -1.19 8.08
C GLU A 101 12.35 -1.70 7.12
N LEU A 102 11.56 -2.65 7.63
CA LEU A 102 10.44 -3.25 6.92
C LEU A 102 9.11 -2.76 7.49
N GLU A 103 9.11 -2.32 8.75
CA GLU A 103 7.92 -1.92 9.51
C GLU A 103 8.17 -0.66 10.32
N TRP A 104 7.18 0.25 10.34
CA TRP A 104 7.22 1.54 11.03
C TRP A 104 5.99 1.75 11.93
N TYR A 105 6.08 2.65 12.90
CA TYR A 105 4.98 2.99 13.81
C TYR A 105 4.26 4.29 13.45
N SER A 106 2.95 4.33 13.72
CA SER A 106 2.04 5.39 13.28
C SER A 106 2.18 6.76 13.89
N GLY A 107 2.85 6.84 15.04
CA GLY A 107 3.14 8.08 15.73
C GLY A 107 4.30 8.89 15.14
N THR A 108 5.07 8.33 14.21
CA THR A 108 6.20 9.02 13.58
C THR A 108 5.76 9.55 12.23
N PRO A 109 6.10 10.79 11.81
CA PRO A 109 5.67 11.27 10.51
C PRO A 109 6.20 10.35 9.40
N TYR A 110 5.30 9.51 8.86
CA TYR A 110 5.59 8.61 7.75
C TYR A 110 6.07 9.33 6.48
N ALA A 111 6.04 10.67 6.47
CA ALA A 111 6.52 11.51 5.39
C ALA A 111 7.95 11.16 4.96
N HIS A 112 8.84 10.79 5.89
CA HIS A 112 10.21 10.40 5.55
C HIS A 112 10.25 9.08 4.76
N VAL A 113 9.46 8.09 5.20
CA VAL A 113 9.41 6.77 4.57
C VAL A 113 8.65 6.81 3.24
N MET A 114 7.57 7.59 3.17
CA MET A 114 6.86 7.89 1.92
C MET A 114 7.77 8.57 0.89
N ARG A 115 8.66 9.48 1.33
CA ARG A 115 9.66 10.08 0.43
C ARG A 115 10.65 9.03 -0.09
N GLY A 116 11.16 8.16 0.77
CA GLY A 116 12.02 7.04 0.37
C GLY A 116 11.33 6.09 -0.60
N PHE A 117 10.07 5.75 -0.31
CA PHE A 117 9.23 4.92 -1.15
C PHE A 117 8.95 5.55 -2.52
N HIS A 118 8.67 6.87 -2.55
CA HIS A 118 8.53 7.61 -3.81
C HIS A 118 9.81 7.48 -4.65
N MET A 119 10.98 7.76 -4.06
CA MET A 119 12.26 7.64 -4.77
C MET A 119 12.51 6.23 -5.31
N ALA A 120 12.14 5.20 -4.56
CA ALA A 120 12.31 3.81 -4.98
C ALA A 120 11.36 3.40 -6.12
N LEU A 121 10.20 4.05 -6.24
CA LEU A 121 9.29 3.87 -7.35
C LEU A 121 9.70 4.67 -8.59
N THR A 122 10.57 5.68 -8.49
CA THR A 122 11.04 6.46 -9.65
C THR A 122 12.34 5.95 -10.29
N LEU A 123 13.10 5.08 -9.60
CA LEU A 123 14.35 4.47 -10.10
C LEU A 123 14.07 3.26 -10.99
#